data_AF-A0A6M3LGL5-F1
#
_entry.id   AF-A0A6M3LGL5-F1
#
_cell.length_a   1.000
_cell.length_b   1.000
_cell.length_c   1.000
_cell.angle_alpha   90.00
_cell.angle_beta   90.00
_cell.angle_gamma   90.00
#
_symmetry.space_group_name_H-M   'P 1'
#
loop_
_entity.id
_entity.type
_entity.pdbx_description
1 polymer ?
#
loop_
_entity_poly.entity_id
_entity_poly.type
_entity_poly.pdbx_seq_one_letter_code
_entity_poly.pdbx_strand_id
1 'polypeptide(L)'
;YGRCHVSMLRRCVIAGSTNESVYVNDHSGNRRYWPVSCGETGKLDPTGIAHDRDRLWAEVVQWYRDGEHWWLSPENEEIARLEQEKRRESDTWEGIIAFRLIGETRITVRAIVEALDLPSSAQNAGSSRRITRAMRRLGWSPARIDGAPGYERIEELI
;
A
#
# COMPACT_ATOMS: atom_id res chain seq x y z
N TYR A 1 32.68 -14.78 0.88
CA TYR A 1 31.59 -15.55 0.24
C TYR A 1 30.69 -14.57 -0.51
N GLY A 2 30.86 -14.42 -1.82
CA GLY A 2 30.10 -13.46 -2.64
C GLY A 2 28.81 -14.10 -3.14
N ARG A 3 27.65 -13.56 -2.76
CA ARG A 3 26.36 -13.95 -3.34
C ARG A 3 26.12 -13.11 -4.59
N CYS A 4 26.20 -13.72 -5.78
CA CYS A 4 25.68 -13.09 -6.99
C CYS A 4 24.15 -13.10 -6.94
N HIS A 5 23.55 -11.91 -6.98
CA HIS A 5 22.11 -11.78 -7.10
C HIS A 5 21.69 -12.14 -8.53
N VAL A 6 20.96 -13.25 -8.70
CA VAL A 6 20.41 -13.67 -10.00
C VAL A 6 18.95 -13.25 -10.06
N SER A 7 18.61 -12.40 -11.03
CA SER A 7 17.22 -12.05 -11.31
C SER A 7 16.56 -13.17 -12.09
N MET A 8 15.43 -13.68 -11.61
CA MET A 8 14.61 -14.68 -12.29
C MET A 8 13.17 -14.19 -12.39
N LEU A 9 12.49 -14.53 -13.48
CA LEU A 9 11.06 -14.29 -13.62
C LEU A 9 10.29 -15.10 -12.57
N ARG A 10 9.20 -14.53 -12.06
CA ARG A 10 8.31 -15.23 -11.12
C ARG A 10 7.66 -16.39 -11.84
N ARG A 11 7.78 -17.59 -11.25
CA ARG A 11 7.23 -18.84 -11.80
C ARG A 11 6.05 -19.38 -10.99
N CYS A 12 5.69 -18.69 -9.91
CA CYS A 12 4.57 -19.09 -9.05
C CYS A 12 3.70 -17.89 -8.71
N VAL A 13 2.42 -18.18 -8.50
CA VAL A 13 1.43 -17.28 -7.92
C VAL A 13 1.05 -17.85 -6.57
N ILE A 14 0.95 -17.00 -5.56
CA ILE A 14 0.50 -17.37 -4.23
C ILE A 14 -0.83 -16.66 -4.00
N ALA A 15 -1.83 -17.41 -3.59
CA ALA A 15 -3.14 -16.89 -3.22
C ALA A 15 -3.41 -17.18 -1.74
N GLY A 16 -4.10 -16.24 -1.07
CA GLY A 16 -4.54 -16.37 0.30
C GLY A 16 -5.84 -15.59 0.50
N SER A 17 -6.70 -16.09 1.36
CA SER A 17 -7.94 -15.42 1.77
C SER A 17 -7.83 -14.97 3.21
N THR A 18 -8.41 -13.82 3.51
CA THR A 18 -8.59 -13.33 4.88
C THR A 18 -9.98 -12.71 5.02
N ASN A 19 -10.54 -12.82 6.22
CA ASN A 19 -11.78 -12.11 6.57
C ASN A 19 -11.50 -10.71 7.11
N GLU A 20 -10.23 -10.38 7.37
CA GLU A 20 -9.83 -9.05 7.79
C GLU A 20 -9.88 -8.09 6.59
N SER A 21 -10.39 -6.89 6.82
CA SER A 21 -10.39 -5.82 5.81
C SER A 21 -9.04 -5.13 5.69
N VAL A 22 -8.17 -5.29 6.69
CA VAL A 22 -6.86 -4.64 6.78
C VAL A 22 -5.80 -5.69 7.05
N TYR A 23 -4.86 -5.87 6.13
CA TYR A 23 -3.85 -6.94 6.21
C TYR A 23 -2.56 -6.61 5.47
N VAL A 24 -2.49 -5.44 4.85
CA VAL A 24 -1.34 -5.02 4.05
C VAL A 24 -0.42 -4.16 4.91
N ASN A 25 0.62 -4.80 5.48
CA ASN A 25 1.54 -4.18 6.44
C ASN A 25 2.88 -3.74 5.84
N ASP A 26 3.32 -4.33 4.72
CA ASP A 26 4.49 -3.80 4.00
C ASP A 26 4.11 -2.45 3.37
N HIS A 27 5.07 -1.55 3.24
CA HIS A 27 4.87 -0.22 2.68
C HIS A 27 5.59 -0.07 1.33
N SER A 28 6.45 -1.02 0.97
CA SER A 28 7.24 -1.03 -0.27
C SER A 28 6.86 -2.16 -1.24
N GLY A 29 6.12 -3.16 -0.76
CA GLY A 29 5.82 -4.41 -1.46
C GLY A 29 4.39 -4.57 -1.98
N ASN A 30 3.49 -3.61 -1.68
CA ASN A 30 2.04 -3.84 -1.80
C ASN A 30 1.54 -4.00 -3.23
N ARG A 31 2.26 -3.41 -4.20
CA ARG A 31 2.00 -3.57 -5.64
C ARG A 31 1.99 -5.02 -6.13
N ARG A 32 2.46 -5.97 -5.31
CA ARG A 32 2.50 -7.41 -5.62
C ARG A 32 1.24 -8.16 -5.17
N TYR A 33 0.36 -7.51 -4.42
CA TYR A 33 -0.91 -8.07 -4.02
C TYR A 33 -1.98 -7.57 -4.96
N TRP A 34 -2.77 -8.48 -5.54
CA TRP A 34 -3.98 -8.12 -6.28
C TRP A 34 -5.17 -8.50 -5.41
N PRO A 35 -5.59 -7.60 -4.50
CA PRO A 35 -6.71 -7.88 -3.62
C PRO A 35 -8.01 -7.91 -4.43
N VAL A 36 -8.82 -8.93 -4.20
CA VAL A 36 -10.17 -9.05 -4.77
C VAL A 36 -11.15 -9.15 -3.61
N SER A 37 -12.16 -8.28 -3.61
CA SER A 37 -13.29 -8.36 -2.67
C SER A 37 -14.20 -9.50 -3.11
N CYS A 38 -14.35 -10.53 -2.27
CA CYS A 38 -15.23 -11.66 -2.53
C CYS A 38 -16.52 -11.52 -1.73
N GLY A 39 -17.66 -11.83 -2.35
CA GLY A 39 -18.95 -11.88 -1.67
C GLY A 39 -19.84 -10.66 -1.80
N GLU A 40 -19.43 -9.64 -2.58
CA GLU A 40 -20.26 -8.46 -2.86
C GLU A 40 -21.54 -8.81 -3.63
N THR A 41 -21.48 -9.81 -4.50
CA THR A 41 -22.59 -10.26 -5.35
C THR A 41 -23.41 -11.40 -4.73
N GLY A 42 -23.08 -11.84 -3.50
CA GLY A 42 -23.77 -12.93 -2.82
C GLY A 42 -22.81 -13.83 -2.03
N LYS A 43 -23.37 -14.83 -1.34
CA LYS A 43 -22.53 -15.83 -0.67
C LYS A 43 -21.72 -16.62 -1.69
N LEU A 44 -20.45 -16.85 -1.37
CA LEU A 44 -19.62 -17.78 -2.11
C LEU A 44 -20.28 -19.16 -2.10
N ASP A 45 -20.36 -19.81 -3.26
CA ASP A 45 -20.83 -21.19 -3.42
C ASP A 45 -19.66 -22.13 -3.77
N PRO A 46 -19.04 -22.76 -2.76
CA PRO A 46 -17.94 -23.69 -2.99
C PRO A 46 -18.36 -24.92 -3.80
N THR A 47 -19.62 -25.33 -3.72
CA THR A 47 -20.12 -26.53 -4.40
C THR A 47 -20.21 -26.29 -5.90
N GLY A 48 -20.79 -25.15 -6.31
CA GLY A 48 -20.81 -24.72 -7.71
C GLY A 48 -19.41 -24.54 -8.29
N ILE A 49 -18.51 -23.88 -7.55
CA ILE A 49 -17.11 -23.70 -7.98
C ILE A 49 -16.40 -25.05 -8.15
N ALA A 50 -16.61 -26.02 -7.25
CA ALA A 50 -16.01 -27.34 -7.36
C ALA A 50 -16.55 -28.12 -8.56
N HIS A 51 -17.85 -27.99 -8.86
CA HIS A 51 -18.48 -28.60 -10.02
C HIS A 51 -17.94 -28.02 -11.33
N ASP A 52 -17.80 -26.70 -11.43
CA ASP A 52 -17.42 -26.00 -12.66
C ASP A 52 -15.90 -25.82 -12.84
N ARG A 53 -15.09 -26.27 -11.87
CA ARG A 53 -13.63 -26.10 -11.83
C ARG A 53 -12.95 -26.43 -13.16
N ASP A 54 -13.24 -27.62 -13.70
CA ASP A 54 -12.52 -28.11 -14.88
C ASP A 54 -12.92 -27.32 -16.14
N ARG A 55 -14.16 -26.83 -16.19
CA ARG A 55 -14.65 -25.95 -17.26
C ARG A 55 -13.98 -24.57 -17.19
N LEU A 56 -13.93 -23.97 -16.00
CA LEU A 56 -13.25 -22.70 -15.79
C LEU A 56 -11.77 -22.77 -16.20
N TRP A 57 -11.08 -23.86 -15.86
CA TRP A 57 -9.71 -24.08 -16.30
C TRP A 57 -9.58 -24.26 -17.81
N ALA A 58 -10.50 -24.98 -18.46
CA ALA A 58 -10.49 -25.15 -19.90
C ALA A 58 -10.66 -23.79 -20.63
N GLU A 59 -11.57 -22.94 -20.17
CA GLU A 59 -11.78 -21.59 -20.70
C GLU A 59 -10.52 -20.71 -20.52
N VAL A 60 -9.92 -20.71 -19.33
CA VAL A 60 -8.68 -19.95 -19.05
C VAL A 60 -7.51 -20.44 -19.90
N VAL A 61 -7.35 -21.75 -20.09
CA VAL A 61 -6.29 -22.32 -20.94
C VAL A 61 -6.48 -21.90 -22.40
N GLN A 62 -7.74 -21.84 -22.86
CA GLN A 62 -8.04 -21.37 -24.21
C GLN A 62 -7.65 -19.90 -24.37
N TRP A 63 -8.07 -19.01 -23.46
CA TRP A 63 -7.67 -17.58 -23.49
C TRP A 63 -6.16 -17.39 -23.49
N TYR A 64 -5.45 -18.16 -22.66
CA TYR A 64 -3.99 -18.14 -22.63
C TYR A 64 -3.38 -18.53 -23.99
N ARG A 65 -3.91 -19.57 -24.65
CA ARG A 65 -3.45 -20.01 -25.97
C ARG A 65 -3.79 -19.01 -27.07
N ASP A 66 -4.89 -18.28 -26.91
CA ASP A 66 -5.31 -17.21 -27.81
C ASP A 66 -4.49 -15.92 -27.61
N GLY A 67 -3.55 -15.91 -26.65
CA GLY A 67 -2.62 -14.81 -26.43
C GLY A 67 -3.14 -13.75 -25.47
N GLU A 68 -4.17 -14.07 -24.67
CA GLU A 68 -4.69 -13.16 -23.65
C GLU A 68 -3.58 -12.76 -22.66
N HIS A 69 -3.52 -11.46 -22.34
CA HIS A 69 -2.50 -10.93 -21.46
C HIS A 69 -2.82 -11.27 -20.00
N TRP A 70 -1.83 -11.79 -19.27
CA TRP A 70 -1.97 -12.18 -17.86
C TRP A 70 -1.41 -11.15 -16.87
N TRP A 71 -0.97 -9.99 -17.34
CA TRP A 71 -0.61 -8.85 -16.51
C TRP A 71 -1.73 -7.81 -16.53
N LEU A 72 -1.83 -7.00 -15.48
CA LEU A 72 -2.83 -5.94 -15.41
C LEU A 72 -2.55 -4.88 -16.48
N SER A 73 -3.60 -4.42 -17.15
CA SER A 73 -3.54 -3.19 -17.93
C SER A 73 -3.31 -1.98 -17.01
N PRO A 74 -2.88 -0.82 -17.53
CA PRO A 74 -2.75 0.39 -16.73
C PRO A 74 -4.02 0.77 -15.95
N GLU A 75 -5.21 0.56 -16.53
CA GLU A 75 -6.48 0.81 -15.83
C GLU A 75 -6.68 -0.16 -14.67
N ASN A 76 -6.38 -1.44 -14.88
CA ASN A 76 -6.48 -2.47 -13.85
C ASN A 76 -5.43 -2.33 -12.75
N GLU A 77 -4.24 -1.81 -13.07
CA GLU A 77 -3.22 -1.45 -12.08
C GLU A 77 -3.71 -0.33 -11.16
N GLU A 78 -4.41 0.67 -11.69
CA GLU A 78 -4.98 1.75 -10.88
C GLU A 78 -6.09 1.24 -9.95
N ILE A 79 -6.99 0.38 -10.47
CA ILE A 79 -8.01 -0.28 -9.64
C ILE A 79 -7.34 -1.10 -8.52
N ALA A 80 -6.32 -1.90 -8.85
CA ALA A 80 -5.59 -2.67 -7.86
C ALA A 80 -4.89 -1.78 -6.82
N ARG A 81 -4.34 -0.63 -7.23
CA ARG A 81 -3.73 0.36 -6.33
C ARG A 81 -4.74 0.94 -5.34
N LEU A 82 -5.93 1.31 -5.82
CA LEU A 82 -7.01 1.82 -4.97
C LEU A 82 -7.47 0.76 -3.95
N GLU A 83 -7.65 -0.48 -4.40
CA GLU A 83 -8.03 -1.59 -3.53
C GLU A 83 -6.92 -1.95 -2.51
N GLN A 84 -5.65 -1.83 -2.88
CA GLN A 84 -4.52 -2.00 -1.96
C GLN A 84 -4.51 -0.92 -0.87
N GLU A 85 -4.75 0.34 -1.21
CA GLU A 85 -4.76 1.43 -0.23
C GLU A 85 -5.90 1.28 0.78
N LYS A 86 -7.09 0.83 0.34
CA LYS A 86 -8.23 0.55 1.24
C LYS A 86 -7.93 -0.51 2.31
N ARG A 87 -7.02 -1.45 2.04
CA ARG A 87 -6.70 -2.60 2.91
C ARG A 87 -5.43 -2.43 3.71
N ARG A 88 -4.88 -1.22 3.68
CA ARG A 88 -3.64 -0.85 4.33
C ARG A 88 -3.88 -0.61 5.81
N GLU A 89 -2.94 -1.06 6.64
CA GLU A 89 -2.94 -0.65 8.04
C GLU A 89 -2.57 0.84 8.14
N SER A 90 -3.46 1.62 8.74
CA SER A 90 -3.20 3.02 9.05
C SER A 90 -2.33 3.12 10.29
N ASP A 91 -1.28 3.92 10.21
CA ASP A 91 -0.41 4.18 11.35
C ASP A 91 -1.13 5.14 12.30
N THR A 92 -1.18 4.84 13.61
CA THR A 92 -1.81 5.73 14.60
C THR A 92 -1.25 7.15 14.54
N TRP A 93 0.04 7.31 14.22
CA TRP A 93 0.66 8.64 14.07
C TRP A 93 0.17 9.39 12.85
N GLU A 94 -0.24 8.70 11.79
CA GLU A 94 -0.74 9.33 10.57
C GLU A 94 -1.99 10.17 10.86
N GLY A 95 -2.91 9.67 11.69
CA GLY A 95 -4.10 10.41 12.10
C GLY A 95 -3.78 11.66 12.94
N ILE A 96 -2.88 11.53 13.92
CA ILE A 96 -2.46 12.64 14.78
C ILE A 96 -1.75 13.72 13.96
N ILE A 97 -0.83 13.29 13.08
CA ILE A 97 -0.11 14.17 12.17
C ILE A 97 -1.10 14.85 11.21
N ALA A 98 -1.99 14.11 10.56
CA ALA A 98 -2.98 14.67 9.64
C ALA A 98 -3.83 15.75 10.30
N PHE A 99 -4.30 15.50 11.53
CA PHE A 99 -5.04 16.50 12.31
C PHE A 99 -4.19 17.74 12.59
N ARG A 100 -2.92 17.56 13.00
CA ARG A 100 -2.00 18.67 13.23
C ARG A 100 -1.74 19.50 11.97
N LEU A 101 -1.76 18.90 10.79
CA LEU A 101 -1.45 19.57 9.53
C LEU A 101 -2.62 20.38 8.94
N ILE A 102 -3.81 20.34 9.55
CA ILE A 102 -4.98 21.09 9.07
C ILE A 102 -4.67 22.59 9.06
N GLY A 103 -4.76 23.21 7.88
CA GLY A 103 -4.51 24.64 7.67
C GLY A 103 -3.04 25.04 7.55
N GLU A 104 -2.11 24.09 7.66
CA GLU A 104 -0.68 24.36 7.55
C GLU A 104 -0.19 24.14 6.11
N THR A 105 0.78 24.95 5.67
CA THR A 105 1.49 24.77 4.38
C THR A 105 2.93 24.32 4.58
N ARG A 106 3.50 24.60 5.77
CA ARG A 106 4.88 24.29 6.16
C ARG A 106 4.90 23.91 7.64
N ILE A 107 5.68 22.89 7.99
CA ILE A 107 5.82 22.44 9.37
C ILE A 107 7.25 21.96 9.65
N THR A 108 7.76 22.21 10.86
CA THR A 108 9.07 21.69 11.28
C THR A 108 8.96 20.27 11.82
N VAL A 109 10.04 19.49 11.76
CA VAL A 109 10.10 18.16 12.40
C VAL A 109 9.83 18.27 13.90
N ARG A 110 10.33 19.34 14.53
CA ARG A 110 10.12 19.61 15.95
C ARG A 110 8.63 19.73 16.30
N ALA A 111 7.88 20.53 15.55
CA ALA A 111 6.44 20.68 15.77
C ALA A 111 5.66 19.36 15.61
N ILE A 112 6.11 18.48 14.70
CA ILE A 112 5.52 17.14 14.54
C ILE A 112 5.82 16.26 15.75
N VAL A 113 7.07 16.25 16.22
CA VAL A 113 7.49 15.50 17.41
C VAL A 113 6.74 15.95 18.65
N GLU A 114 6.53 17.25 18.81
CA GLU A 114 5.73 17.85 19.89
C GLU A 114 4.24 17.44 19.77
N ALA A 115 3.67 17.47 18.57
CA ALA A 115 2.28 17.04 18.34
C ALA A 115 2.05 15.54 18.62
N LEU A 116 3.09 14.71 18.47
CA LEU A 116 3.06 13.29 18.78
C LEU A 116 3.39 12.99 20.26
N ASP A 117 3.66 14.02 21.07
CA ASP A 117 4.10 13.91 22.47
C ASP A 117 5.25 12.92 22.66
N LEU A 118 6.23 12.95 21.74
CA LEU A 118 7.32 11.97 21.74
C LEU A 118 8.43 12.37 22.72
N PRO A 119 8.68 11.56 23.78
CA PRO A 119 9.77 11.83 24.70
C PRO A 119 11.12 11.68 23.98
N SER A 120 12.15 12.38 24.47
CA SER A 120 13.49 12.37 23.85
C SER A 120 14.07 10.96 23.68
N SER A 121 13.73 10.02 24.58
CA SER A 121 14.14 8.61 24.49
C SER A 121 13.53 7.87 23.29
N ALA A 122 12.35 8.30 22.83
CA ALA A 122 11.65 7.74 21.67
C ALA A 122 12.03 8.43 20.35
N GLN A 123 12.80 9.52 20.39
CA GLN A 123 13.28 10.26 19.21
C GLN A 123 14.50 9.58 18.59
N ASN A 124 14.27 8.39 18.02
CA ASN A 124 15.30 7.58 17.37
C ASN A 124 15.06 7.48 15.86
N ALA A 125 15.99 6.84 15.15
CA ALA A 125 15.91 6.66 13.70
C ALA A 125 14.65 5.91 13.24
N GLY A 126 14.06 5.05 14.08
CA GLY A 126 12.79 4.38 13.80
C GLY A 126 11.63 5.37 13.75
N SER A 127 11.49 6.21 14.77
CA SER A 127 10.47 7.26 14.84
C SER A 127 10.62 8.28 13.72
N SER A 128 11.86 8.69 13.38
CA SER A 128 12.10 9.59 12.24
C SER A 128 11.62 8.98 10.92
N ARG A 129 11.94 7.70 10.66
CA ARG A 129 11.48 7.00 9.44
C ARG A 129 9.96 6.89 9.39
N ARG A 130 9.31 6.65 10.53
CA ARG A 130 7.86 6.55 10.66
C ARG A 130 7.18 7.89 10.35
N ILE A 131 7.70 8.99 10.90
CA ILE A 131 7.25 10.37 10.59
C ILE A 131 7.43 10.68 9.11
N THR A 132 8.62 10.45 8.53
CA THR A 132 8.86 10.70 7.10
C THR A 132 7.89 9.92 6.22
N ARG A 133 7.54 8.70 6.63
CA ARG A 133 6.58 7.87 5.90
C ARG A 133 5.16 8.42 5.95
N ALA A 134 4.70 8.83 7.13
CA ALA A 134 3.39 9.46 7.29
C ALA A 134 3.30 10.78 6.51
N MET A 135 4.34 11.63 6.58
CA MET A 135 4.37 12.90 5.85
C MET A 135 4.29 12.72 4.33
N ARG A 136 5.08 11.80 3.76
CA ARG A 136 5.02 11.52 2.32
C ARG A 136 3.63 11.05 1.87
N ARG A 137 2.95 10.25 2.69
CA ARG A 137 1.59 9.75 2.41
C ARG A 137 0.54 10.85 2.43
N LEU A 138 0.68 11.79 3.36
CA LEU A 138 -0.22 12.93 3.49
C LEU A 138 0.04 14.01 2.41
N GLY A 139 0.93 13.75 1.45
CA GLY A 139 1.26 14.68 0.36
C GLY A 139 2.28 15.76 0.75
N TRP A 140 3.18 15.47 1.69
CA TRP A 140 4.20 16.41 2.13
C TRP A 140 5.61 15.99 1.69
N SER A 141 6.37 16.95 1.17
CA SER A 141 7.77 16.77 0.76
C SER A 141 8.74 17.27 1.85
N PRO A 142 9.92 16.65 2.03
CA PRO A 142 10.94 17.17 2.93
C PRO A 142 11.46 18.54 2.46
N ALA A 143 11.54 19.50 3.38
CA ALA A 143 11.98 20.86 3.12
C ALA A 143 12.86 21.39 4.26
N ARG A 144 13.46 22.57 4.06
CA ARG A 144 14.07 23.34 5.15
C ARG A 144 13.21 24.56 5.45
N ILE A 145 12.77 24.67 6.71
CA ILE A 145 11.97 25.80 7.20
C ILE A 145 12.86 26.59 8.15
N ASP A 146 13.22 27.83 7.77
CA ASP A 146 14.11 28.70 8.56
C ASP A 146 15.42 28.03 9.02
N GLY A 147 16.01 27.23 8.12
CA GLY A 147 17.24 26.49 8.40
C GLY A 147 17.05 25.20 9.22
N ALA A 148 15.87 24.94 9.76
CA ALA A 148 15.51 23.69 10.45
C ALA A 148 14.95 22.64 9.46
N PRO A 149 15.10 21.34 9.76
CA PRO A 149 14.45 20.28 8.99
C PRO A 149 12.93 20.36 9.17
N GLY A 150 12.18 20.26 8.08
CA GLY A 150 10.73 20.29 8.07
C GLY A 150 10.15 19.65 6.82
N TYR A 151 8.89 19.96 6.58
CA TYR A 151 8.13 19.51 5.43
C TYR A 151 7.27 20.65 4.90
N GLU A 152 7.02 20.62 3.60
CA GLU A 152 6.08 21.51 2.93
C GLU A 152 5.03 20.69 2.17
N ARG A 153 3.83 21.25 2.02
CA ARG A 153 2.74 20.60 1.31
C ARG A 153 3.03 20.65 -0.19
N ILE A 154 2.89 19.51 -0.88
CA ILE A 154 2.98 19.46 -2.33
C ILE A 154 1.69 20.07 -2.88
N GLU A 155 1.78 21.16 -3.65
CA GLU A 155 0.62 21.88 -4.21
C GLU A 155 -0.07 21.17 -5.39
N GLU A 156 0.30 19.94 -5.72
CA GLU A 156 -0.29 19.20 -6.85
C GLU A 156 -1.27 18.10 -6.43
N LEU A 157 -2.43 18.13 -7.11
CA LEU A 157 -3.53 17.14 -7.27
C LEU A 157 -4.77 17.34 -6.39
N ILE A 158 -5.60 18.32 -6.81
CA ILE A 158 -7.05 18.11 -6.99
C ILE A 158 -7.26 17.57 -8.40
#